data_AF-A0A3L7RVT5-F1
#
_entry.id   AF-A0A3L7RVT5-F1
#
_cell.length_a   1.000
_cell.length_b   1.000
_cell.length_c   1.000
_cell.angle_alpha   90.00
_cell.angle_beta   90.00
_cell.angle_gamma   90.00
#
_symmetry.space_group_name_H-M   'P 1'
#
loop_
_entity.id
_entity.type
_entity.pdbx_description
1 polymer ?
#
loop_
_entity_poly.entity_id
_entity_poly.type
_entity_poly.pdbx_seq_one_letter_code
_entity_poly.pdbx_strand_id
1 'polypeptide(L)'
;MTPFPRSLQATNFLAIAAIAAILVYWPLGCCMSIAQETSDPSKPTASPWSIEPQAGKLILKHRGVALTVFHYQDDQCLRPFFSNVRTLSGTQVTRNHPPIPGVDPDDHADMHCGIWLGFGDIDGHDFWRNKARIRHRRFLSEPTLEADRIGISSEDELIDPQGKSIGSLEQTYRLTRIDSGCLLVWQGVFKAGSEPLVFGDQEEMGLGVRVATSMTEKNGGRILSSDGKTGAKETWGKKAQWIDYSKTLDRKRTGILLMPDQNNLQSSWFHNRDYGLMVANYFGNQAFTGGKPSVIRIEPNRSMTLRYGIYWYESAVEEDLPIEKIRVAVESNR
;
A
#
# COMPACT_ATOMS: atom_id res chain seq x y z
N MET A 1 -51.39 -49.58 -41.02
CA MET A 1 -50.64 -50.49 -40.14
C MET A 1 -50.91 -50.06 -38.70
N THR A 2 -51.70 -50.90 -38.01
CA THR A 2 -51.82 -51.04 -36.55
C THR A 2 -51.48 -49.83 -35.65
N PRO A 3 -52.50 -49.07 -35.23
CA PRO A 3 -52.58 -48.39 -33.95
C PRO A 3 -53.22 -49.32 -32.90
N PHE A 4 -52.92 -49.24 -31.61
CA PHE A 4 -53.79 -49.65 -30.46
C PHE A 4 -53.08 -49.22 -29.13
N PRO A 5 -53.79 -49.08 -27.99
CA PRO A 5 -54.04 -47.80 -27.32
C PRO A 5 -54.08 -47.92 -25.77
N ARG A 6 -54.72 -46.95 -25.08
CA ARG A 6 -55.61 -47.05 -23.88
C ARG A 6 -55.12 -47.86 -22.66
N SER A 7 -55.36 -47.53 -21.39
CA SER A 7 -56.12 -46.49 -20.68
C SER A 7 -56.20 -46.96 -19.21
N LEU A 8 -56.36 -46.04 -18.26
CA LEU A 8 -57.07 -46.21 -16.96
C LEU A 8 -56.41 -47.20 -15.97
N GLN A 9 -56.33 -46.97 -14.66
CA GLN A 9 -57.42 -46.58 -13.78
C GLN A 9 -56.84 -46.18 -12.41
N ALA A 10 -57.47 -45.22 -11.74
CA ALA A 10 -57.28 -44.93 -10.33
C ALA A 10 -58.03 -45.95 -9.47
N THR A 11 -57.45 -46.35 -8.34
CA THR A 11 -58.22 -46.85 -7.18
C THR A 11 -57.51 -46.47 -5.89
N ASN A 12 -58.20 -45.65 -5.09
CA ASN A 12 -57.98 -45.48 -3.66
C ASN A 12 -58.23 -46.82 -2.94
N PHE A 13 -57.36 -47.17 -1.99
CA PHE A 13 -57.75 -47.98 -0.84
C PHE A 13 -57.16 -47.36 0.42
N LEU A 14 -58.04 -46.86 1.29
CA LEU A 14 -57.77 -46.71 2.72
C LEU A 14 -57.52 -48.11 3.29
N ALA A 15 -56.42 -48.28 4.03
CA ALA A 15 -56.28 -49.34 5.01
C ALA A 15 -55.87 -48.70 6.34
N ILE A 16 -56.83 -48.68 7.27
CA ILE A 16 -56.62 -48.42 8.69
C ILE A 16 -55.98 -49.68 9.29
N ALA A 17 -54.82 -49.55 9.93
CA ALA A 17 -54.30 -50.56 10.83
C ALA A 17 -53.58 -49.90 12.01
N ALA A 18 -53.86 -50.43 13.19
CA ALA A 18 -53.65 -49.85 14.50
C ALA A 18 -52.22 -50.03 15.06
N ILE A 19 -51.79 -49.00 15.80
CA ILE A 19 -51.07 -49.00 17.08
C ILE A 19 -49.99 -50.08 17.30
N ALA A 20 -48.74 -49.62 17.32
CA ALA A 20 -47.73 -50.12 18.27
C ALA A 20 -47.01 -48.91 18.88
N ALA A 21 -47.29 -48.64 20.16
CA ALA A 21 -46.62 -47.62 20.94
C ALA A 21 -45.19 -48.10 21.26
N ILE A 22 -44.19 -47.47 20.64
CA ILE A 22 -42.80 -47.62 21.06
C ILE A 22 -42.56 -46.56 22.14
N LEU A 23 -42.53 -47.01 23.39
CA LEU A 23 -42.00 -46.25 24.53
C LEU A 23 -40.49 -46.10 24.31
N VAL A 24 -40.08 -44.97 23.71
CA VAL A 24 -38.68 -44.53 23.76
C VAL A 24 -38.46 -43.88 25.11
N TYR A 25 -37.74 -44.60 25.97
CA TYR A 25 -37.17 -44.09 27.21
C TYR A 25 -36.29 -42.86 26.89
N TRP A 26 -36.71 -41.67 27.31
CA TRP A 26 -35.90 -40.45 27.24
C TRP A 26 -34.99 -40.46 28.48
N PRO A 27 -33.66 -40.60 28.37
CA PRO A 27 -32.80 -40.33 29.50
C PRO A 27 -32.79 -38.82 29.71
N LEU A 28 -33.12 -38.45 30.94
CA LEU A 28 -32.82 -37.23 31.68
C LEU A 28 -31.91 -36.21 30.97
N GLY A 29 -32.38 -34.95 31.00
CA GLY A 29 -31.82 -33.79 30.31
C GLY A 29 -30.31 -33.65 30.36
N CYS A 30 -29.71 -33.64 29.16
CA CYS A 30 -28.51 -32.87 28.92
C CYS A 30 -28.92 -31.39 28.79
N CYS A 31 -28.74 -30.62 29.86
CA CYS A 31 -28.58 -29.17 29.73
C CYS A 31 -27.40 -28.94 28.79
N MET A 32 -27.66 -28.55 27.54
CA MET A 32 -26.64 -27.92 26.71
C MET A 32 -26.34 -26.56 27.34
N SER A 33 -25.33 -26.54 28.22
CA SER A 33 -24.70 -25.30 28.65
C SER A 33 -24.05 -24.69 27.41
N ILE A 34 -24.59 -23.57 26.93
CA ILE A 34 -23.85 -22.68 26.04
C ILE A 34 -22.71 -22.16 26.91
N ALA A 35 -21.54 -22.78 26.80
CA ALA A 35 -20.33 -22.21 27.36
C ALA A 35 -20.05 -20.92 26.58
N GLN A 36 -20.45 -19.79 27.15
CA GLN A 36 -19.81 -18.52 26.82
C GLN A 36 -18.34 -18.71 27.18
N GLU A 37 -17.48 -18.80 26.16
CA GLU A 37 -16.05 -18.64 26.35
C GLU A 37 -15.83 -17.24 26.94
N THR A 38 -15.69 -17.19 28.26
CA THR A 38 -15.19 -16.02 28.95
C THR A 38 -13.72 -15.92 28.59
N SER A 39 -13.39 -15.01 27.68
CA SER A 39 -12.00 -14.70 27.35
C SER A 39 -11.29 -14.29 28.63
N ASP A 40 -10.32 -15.10 29.07
CA ASP A 40 -9.46 -14.81 30.22
C ASP A 40 -8.73 -13.48 29.99
N PRO A 41 -9.04 -12.42 30.76
CA PRO A 41 -8.44 -11.10 30.58
C PRO A 41 -6.93 -11.07 30.92
N SER A 42 -6.39 -12.18 31.47
CA SER A 42 -4.96 -12.33 31.77
C SER A 42 -4.15 -12.93 30.62
N LYS A 43 -4.79 -13.50 29.58
CA LYS A 43 -4.07 -13.97 28.39
C LYS A 43 -3.69 -12.77 27.52
N PRO A 44 -2.40 -12.62 27.15
CA PRO A 44 -2.00 -11.60 26.18
C PRO A 44 -2.84 -11.79 24.91
N THR A 45 -3.61 -10.76 24.55
CA THR A 45 -4.29 -10.78 23.25
C THR A 45 -3.19 -10.77 22.19
N ALA A 46 -3.17 -11.78 21.33
CA ALA A 46 -2.21 -11.83 20.23
C ALA A 46 -2.27 -10.52 19.43
N SER A 47 -1.11 -9.99 19.05
CA SER A 47 -1.06 -8.76 18.23
C SER A 47 -1.95 -8.94 17.00
N PRO A 48 -2.78 -7.94 16.64
CA PRO A 48 -3.56 -8.03 15.41
C PRO A 48 -2.65 -8.01 14.18
N TRP A 49 -1.38 -7.62 14.32
CA TRP A 49 -0.41 -7.58 13.25
C TRP A 49 0.31 -8.92 13.07
N SER A 50 0.61 -9.27 11.83
CA SER A 50 1.54 -10.36 11.54
C SER A 50 2.35 -10.10 10.28
N ILE A 51 3.52 -10.71 10.23
CA ILE A 51 4.44 -10.71 9.10
C ILE A 51 4.55 -12.14 8.63
N GLU A 52 4.29 -12.39 7.34
CA GLU A 52 4.56 -13.67 6.70
C GLU A 52 5.75 -13.51 5.75
N PRO A 53 6.94 -14.02 6.13
CA PRO A 53 8.12 -13.98 5.28
C PRO A 53 7.97 -14.90 4.07
N GLN A 54 8.45 -14.43 2.92
CA GLN A 54 8.65 -15.21 1.70
C GLN A 54 10.00 -14.83 1.09
N ALA A 55 10.51 -15.64 0.16
CA ALA A 55 11.75 -15.29 -0.53
C ALA A 55 11.62 -13.90 -1.21
N GLY A 56 12.51 -12.98 -0.85
CA GLY A 56 12.58 -11.62 -1.42
C GLY A 56 11.53 -10.62 -0.89
N LYS A 57 10.57 -11.05 -0.05
CA LYS A 57 9.45 -10.19 0.35
C LYS A 57 8.80 -10.56 1.69
N LEU A 58 8.08 -9.61 2.27
CA LEU A 58 7.30 -9.77 3.50
C LEU A 58 5.83 -9.41 3.22
N ILE A 59 4.90 -10.31 3.55
CA ILE A 59 3.47 -10.00 3.51
C ILE A 59 3.07 -9.45 4.87
N LEU A 60 2.60 -8.20 4.89
CA LEU A 60 2.21 -7.50 6.11
C LEU A 60 0.69 -7.60 6.28
N LYS A 61 0.24 -8.10 7.42
CA LYS A 61 -1.17 -8.40 7.68
C LYS A 61 -1.70 -7.74 8.94
N HIS A 62 -3.00 -7.49 8.95
CA HIS A 62 -3.75 -7.09 10.14
C HIS A 62 -5.03 -7.94 10.26
N ARG A 63 -5.20 -8.64 11.39
CA ARG A 63 -6.28 -9.60 11.66
C ARG A 63 -6.48 -10.63 10.54
N GLY A 64 -5.36 -11.13 10.01
CA GLY A 64 -5.34 -12.11 8.91
C GLY A 64 -5.52 -11.53 7.51
N VAL A 65 -5.93 -10.26 7.37
CA VAL A 65 -6.05 -9.59 6.06
C VAL A 65 -4.67 -9.13 5.61
N ALA A 66 -4.24 -9.55 4.42
CA ALA A 66 -3.02 -9.04 3.79
C ALA A 66 -3.23 -7.58 3.34
N LEU A 67 -2.51 -6.67 3.98
CA LEU A 67 -2.63 -5.23 3.72
C LEU A 67 -1.65 -4.74 2.66
N THR A 68 -0.45 -5.29 2.59
CA THR A 68 0.54 -4.93 1.58
C THR A 68 1.65 -5.99 1.55
N VAL A 69 2.40 -6.02 0.45
CA VAL A 69 3.62 -6.82 0.33
C VAL A 69 4.82 -5.89 0.21
N PHE A 70 5.77 -5.99 1.15
CA PHE A 70 7.05 -5.31 1.06
C PHE A 70 8.04 -6.19 0.31
N HIS A 71 8.52 -5.72 -0.84
CA HIS A 71 9.55 -6.41 -1.63
C HIS A 71 10.89 -5.74 -1.37
N TYR A 72 11.85 -6.53 -0.89
CA TYR A 72 13.25 -6.09 -0.77
C TYR A 72 14.12 -6.67 -1.90
N GLN A 73 13.61 -7.67 -2.62
CA GLN A 73 14.17 -8.18 -3.87
C GLN A 73 13.02 -8.49 -4.84
N ASP A 74 13.16 -8.05 -6.09
CA ASP A 74 12.24 -8.32 -7.19
C ASP A 74 12.99 -8.33 -8.53
N ASP A 75 12.48 -9.11 -9.48
CA ASP A 75 13.11 -9.29 -10.80
C ASP A 75 12.75 -8.16 -11.78
N GLN A 76 11.61 -7.49 -11.59
CA GLN A 76 11.14 -6.42 -12.46
C GLN A 76 11.53 -5.05 -11.89
N CYS A 77 11.29 -4.85 -10.59
CA CYS A 77 11.53 -3.59 -9.92
C CYS A 77 12.87 -3.61 -9.19
N LEU A 78 13.83 -2.82 -9.68
CA LEU A 78 15.22 -2.89 -9.22
C LEU A 78 15.48 -2.01 -7.98
N ARG A 79 14.49 -1.95 -7.08
CA ARG A 79 14.49 -1.17 -5.83
C ARG A 79 13.48 -1.74 -4.85
N PRO A 80 13.62 -1.56 -3.53
CA PRO A 80 12.59 -1.92 -2.57
C PRO A 80 11.28 -1.12 -2.76
N PHE A 81 10.14 -1.76 -2.54
CA PHE A 81 8.82 -1.15 -2.72
C PHE A 81 7.72 -1.88 -1.95
N PHE A 82 6.55 -1.26 -1.88
CA PHE A 82 5.32 -1.88 -1.39
C PHE A 82 4.34 -2.06 -2.53
N SER A 83 3.69 -3.22 -2.58
CA SER A 83 2.71 -3.52 -3.61
C SER A 83 1.44 -4.10 -3.03
N ASN A 84 0.41 -4.17 -3.87
CA ASN A 84 -0.87 -4.79 -3.55
C ASN A 84 -1.45 -4.24 -2.23
N VAL A 85 -1.40 -2.90 -2.09
CA VAL A 85 -1.89 -2.20 -0.91
C VAL A 85 -3.40 -2.31 -0.84
N ARG A 86 -3.92 -2.71 0.31
CA ARG A 86 -5.34 -2.98 0.57
C ARG A 86 -5.80 -2.34 1.87
N THR A 87 -7.05 -1.90 1.88
CA THR A 87 -7.73 -1.40 3.08
C THR A 87 -7.88 -2.50 4.13
N LEU A 88 -8.30 -2.13 5.34
CA LEU A 88 -8.59 -3.11 6.42
C LEU A 88 -9.71 -4.10 6.05
N SER A 89 -10.58 -3.75 5.10
CA SER A 89 -11.63 -4.63 4.54
C SER A 89 -11.14 -5.48 3.36
N GLY A 90 -9.92 -5.25 2.86
CA GLY A 90 -9.33 -5.97 1.73
C GLY A 90 -9.52 -5.31 0.36
N THR A 91 -10.12 -4.12 0.29
CA THR A 91 -10.28 -3.35 -0.96
C THR A 91 -8.93 -2.91 -1.52
N GLN A 92 -8.67 -3.19 -2.80
CA GLN A 92 -7.42 -2.86 -3.48
C GLN A 92 -7.26 -1.35 -3.70
N VAL A 93 -6.12 -0.77 -3.29
CA VAL A 93 -5.86 0.69 -3.32
C VAL A 93 -4.77 1.08 -4.31
N THR A 94 -3.69 0.28 -4.44
CA THR A 94 -2.68 0.45 -5.51
C THR A 94 -3.01 -0.42 -6.71
N ARG A 95 -2.44 -0.12 -7.89
CA ARG A 95 -2.47 -1.05 -9.04
C ARG A 95 -1.90 -2.40 -8.59
N ASN A 96 -2.44 -3.49 -9.13
CA ASN A 96 -1.90 -4.81 -8.85
C ASN A 96 -0.45 -4.89 -9.34
N HIS A 97 0.36 -5.66 -8.61
CA HIS A 97 1.71 -6.01 -9.03
C HIS A 97 1.88 -7.53 -8.92
N PRO A 98 2.11 -8.24 -10.04
CA PRO A 98 2.14 -7.70 -11.41
C PRO A 98 0.76 -7.18 -11.86
N PRO A 99 0.69 -6.28 -12.87
CA PRO A 99 -0.58 -5.86 -13.47
C PRO A 99 -1.39 -7.06 -13.97
N ILE A 100 -2.72 -7.05 -13.73
CA ILE A 100 -3.61 -8.12 -14.20
C ILE A 100 -3.99 -7.87 -15.67
N PRO A 101 -3.70 -8.81 -16.61
CA PRO A 101 -4.04 -8.65 -18.01
C PRO A 101 -5.54 -8.39 -18.24
N GLY A 102 -5.86 -7.40 -19.07
CA GLY A 102 -7.24 -7.01 -19.38
C GLY A 102 -7.96 -6.22 -18.28
N VAL A 103 -7.33 -6.03 -17.12
CA VAL A 103 -7.86 -5.21 -16.01
C VAL A 103 -6.97 -3.99 -15.80
N ASP A 104 -5.67 -4.22 -15.63
CA ASP A 104 -4.68 -3.18 -15.43
C ASP A 104 -3.93 -2.91 -16.73
N PRO A 105 -3.62 -1.63 -17.03
CA PRO A 105 -2.65 -1.30 -18.06
C PRO A 105 -1.29 -1.92 -17.72
N ASP A 106 -0.62 -2.49 -18.71
CA ASP A 106 0.74 -3.04 -18.61
C ASP A 106 1.84 -1.96 -18.75
N ASP A 107 1.45 -0.70 -18.91
CA ASP A 107 2.36 0.43 -18.99
C ASP A 107 3.25 0.52 -17.75
N HIS A 108 4.55 0.65 -17.98
CA HIS A 108 5.53 0.88 -16.91
C HIS A 108 5.44 -0.16 -15.79
N ALA A 109 5.06 -1.41 -16.09
CA ALA A 109 4.84 -2.48 -15.10
C ALA A 109 6.08 -2.78 -14.26
N ASP A 110 7.26 -2.59 -14.85
CA ASP A 110 8.57 -2.81 -14.25
C ASP A 110 9.05 -1.69 -13.33
N MET A 111 8.39 -0.52 -13.34
CA MET A 111 8.82 0.65 -12.55
C MET A 111 7.70 1.30 -11.70
N HIS A 112 6.43 1.09 -12.04
CA HIS A 112 5.29 1.58 -11.26
C HIS A 112 4.65 0.44 -10.47
N CYS A 113 5.27 0.09 -9.34
CA CYS A 113 5.07 -1.16 -8.61
C CYS A 113 4.21 -1.09 -7.35
N GLY A 114 3.51 0.03 -7.14
CA GLY A 114 2.66 0.26 -5.99
C GLY A 114 3.07 1.55 -5.29
N ILE A 115 3.87 1.46 -4.22
CA ILE A 115 4.50 2.59 -3.54
C ILE A 115 6.02 2.38 -3.57
N TRP A 116 6.76 3.32 -4.14
CA TRP A 116 8.22 3.21 -4.28
C TRP A 116 8.92 4.54 -4.04
N LEU A 117 10.22 4.48 -3.76
CA LEU A 117 11.11 5.63 -3.73
C LEU A 117 12.09 5.50 -4.91
N GLY A 118 12.00 6.40 -5.89
CA GLY A 118 12.78 6.30 -7.14
C GLY A 118 13.34 7.66 -7.56
N PHE A 119 14.42 7.65 -8.33
CA PHE A 119 15.12 8.87 -8.73
C PHE A 119 15.64 8.74 -10.17
N GLY A 120 15.18 9.60 -11.06
CA GLY A 120 15.61 9.65 -12.46
C GLY A 120 17.03 10.18 -12.65
N ASP A 121 17.63 10.81 -11.64
CA ASP A 121 18.98 11.36 -11.69
C ASP A 121 19.66 11.41 -10.31
N ILE A 122 20.55 10.44 -10.06
CA ILE A 122 21.56 10.50 -9.02
C ILE A 122 22.92 10.28 -9.67
N ASP A 123 23.81 11.28 -9.60
CA ASP A 123 25.11 11.33 -10.30
C ASP A 123 25.00 11.04 -11.81
N GLY A 124 23.89 11.43 -12.45
CA GLY A 124 23.63 11.15 -13.87
C GLY A 124 23.05 9.76 -14.15
N HIS A 125 22.70 8.99 -13.10
CA HIS A 125 22.16 7.64 -13.22
C HIS A 125 20.66 7.58 -12.89
N ASP A 126 19.90 6.83 -13.69
CA ASP A 126 18.45 6.72 -13.58
C ASP A 126 18.03 5.44 -12.82
N PHE A 127 17.65 5.60 -11.56
CA PHE A 127 17.11 4.56 -10.68
C PHE A 127 15.58 4.41 -10.81
N TRP A 128 14.89 5.35 -11.46
CA TRP A 128 13.44 5.30 -11.66
C TRP A 128 13.07 4.30 -12.76
N ARG A 129 13.74 4.39 -13.92
CA ARG A 129 13.51 3.60 -15.14
C ARG A 129 14.38 2.34 -15.19
N ASN A 130 14.81 1.85 -14.04
CA ASN A 130 15.61 0.64 -13.85
C ASN A 130 16.92 0.62 -14.68
N LYS A 131 17.54 1.78 -14.91
CA LYS A 131 18.87 1.84 -15.56
C LYS A 131 19.99 1.64 -14.54
N ALA A 132 19.75 2.07 -13.30
CA ALA A 132 20.53 1.79 -12.11
C ALA A 132 19.67 1.03 -11.07
N ARG A 133 20.27 0.55 -9.98
CA ARG A 133 19.61 -0.33 -8.99
C ARG A 133 19.80 0.16 -7.55
N ILE A 134 18.71 0.17 -6.78
CA ILE A 134 18.76 0.26 -5.31
C ILE A 134 18.70 -1.17 -4.79
N ARG A 135 19.83 -1.74 -4.37
CA ARG A 135 19.90 -3.15 -3.97
C ARG A 135 19.80 -3.29 -2.46
N HIS A 136 18.85 -4.08 -1.99
CA HIS A 136 18.81 -4.49 -0.61
C HIS A 136 20.06 -5.27 -0.19
N ARG A 137 20.76 -4.80 0.85
CA ARG A 137 21.90 -5.50 1.42
C ARG A 137 21.48 -6.39 2.58
N ARG A 138 20.75 -5.82 3.53
CA ARG A 138 20.31 -6.52 4.75
C ARG A 138 19.23 -5.74 5.50
N PHE A 139 18.51 -6.45 6.35
CA PHE A 139 17.79 -5.82 7.45
C PHE A 139 18.78 -5.35 8.53
N LEU A 140 18.56 -4.16 9.08
CA LEU A 140 19.35 -3.62 10.20
C LEU A 140 18.98 -4.29 11.53
N SER A 141 17.76 -4.78 11.63
CA SER A 141 17.22 -5.61 12.71
C SER A 141 16.12 -6.49 12.13
N GLU A 142 15.80 -7.60 12.81
CA GLU A 142 14.61 -8.38 12.45
C GLU A 142 13.36 -7.48 12.37
N PRO A 143 12.47 -7.67 11.39
CA PRO A 143 11.19 -6.97 11.33
C PRO A 143 10.44 -7.10 12.66
N THR A 144 10.06 -5.97 13.25
CA THR A 144 9.47 -5.93 14.59
C THR A 144 7.95 -5.98 14.51
N LEU A 145 7.37 -6.78 15.41
CA LEU A 145 5.94 -6.83 15.70
C LEU A 145 5.71 -6.24 17.08
N GLU A 146 5.18 -5.02 17.11
CA GLU A 146 4.76 -4.38 18.35
C GLU A 146 3.24 -4.51 18.51
N ALA A 147 2.70 -4.09 19.67
CA ALA A 147 1.27 -4.23 19.96
C ALA A 147 0.38 -3.47 18.94
N ASP A 148 0.86 -2.35 18.43
CA ASP A 148 0.11 -1.43 17.57
C ASP A 148 0.71 -1.23 16.18
N ARG A 149 1.87 -1.82 15.87
CA ARG A 149 2.60 -1.56 14.61
C ARG A 149 3.53 -2.68 14.14
N ILE A 150 3.88 -2.59 12.85
CA ILE A 150 5.01 -3.29 12.22
C ILE A 150 6.16 -2.29 12.01
N GLY A 151 7.38 -2.68 12.37
CA GLY A 151 8.61 -1.94 12.07
C GLY A 151 9.55 -2.74 11.14
N ILE A 152 10.10 -2.09 10.12
CA ILE A 152 11.12 -2.68 9.24
C ILE A 152 12.24 -1.65 9.08
N SER A 153 13.49 -2.10 9.21
CA SER A 153 14.66 -1.27 8.96
C SER A 153 15.63 -2.00 8.04
N SER A 154 16.05 -1.36 6.94
CA SER A 154 16.96 -1.94 5.95
C SER A 154 18.15 -1.03 5.64
N GLU A 155 19.22 -1.65 5.16
CA GLU A 155 20.32 -0.99 4.48
C GLU A 155 20.33 -1.45 3.03
N ASP A 156 20.31 -0.47 2.13
CA ASP A 156 20.27 -0.64 0.69
C ASP A 156 21.47 0.09 0.05
N GLU A 157 21.87 -0.35 -1.14
CA GLU A 157 23.03 0.15 -1.88
C GLU A 157 22.60 0.79 -3.19
N LEU A 158 23.12 1.98 -3.49
CA LEU A 158 22.92 2.65 -4.77
C LEU A 158 24.01 2.16 -5.73
N ILE A 159 23.60 1.46 -6.79
CA ILE A 159 24.50 0.82 -7.75
C ILE A 159 24.27 1.41 -9.13
N ASP A 160 25.33 1.94 -9.72
CA ASP A 160 25.33 2.48 -11.07
C ASP A 160 25.22 1.38 -12.15
N PRO A 161 25.02 1.73 -13.44
CA PRO A 161 24.91 0.73 -14.51
C PRO A 161 26.18 -0.09 -14.75
N GLN A 162 27.33 0.33 -14.22
CA GLN A 162 28.61 -0.38 -14.29
C GLN A 162 28.81 -1.34 -13.11
N GLY A 163 27.88 -1.38 -12.15
CA GLY A 163 27.94 -2.23 -10.97
C GLY A 163 28.73 -1.63 -9.81
N LYS A 164 29.13 -0.36 -9.90
CA LYS A 164 29.83 0.34 -8.83
C LYS A 164 28.83 0.94 -7.84
N SER A 165 29.16 0.79 -6.56
CA SER A 165 28.46 1.43 -5.45
C SER A 165 28.77 2.93 -5.41
N ILE A 166 27.75 3.78 -5.46
CA ILE A 166 27.90 5.25 -5.41
C ILE A 166 27.43 5.85 -4.08
N GLY A 167 26.73 5.07 -3.26
CA GLY A 167 26.25 5.48 -1.96
C GLY A 167 25.36 4.42 -1.31
N SER A 168 24.83 4.73 -0.13
CA SER A 168 23.90 3.85 0.57
C SER A 168 22.62 4.58 0.97
N LEU A 169 21.60 3.78 1.26
CA LEU A 169 20.29 4.24 1.67
C LEU A 169 19.86 3.38 2.86
N GLU A 170 19.72 3.98 4.03
CA GLU A 170 19.08 3.33 5.18
C GLU A 170 17.59 3.65 5.16
N GLN A 171 16.73 2.64 5.22
CA GLN A 171 15.29 2.81 5.17
C GLN A 171 14.65 2.35 6.46
N THR A 172 13.65 3.10 6.91
CA THR A 172 12.82 2.74 8.05
C THR A 172 11.36 2.88 7.68
N TYR A 173 10.61 1.83 7.96
CA TYR A 173 9.19 1.70 7.68
C TYR A 173 8.46 1.45 8.99
N ARG A 174 7.44 2.24 9.27
CA ARG A 174 6.52 2.00 10.39
C ARG A 174 5.10 1.95 9.86
N LEU A 175 4.47 0.79 9.95
CA LEU A 175 3.09 0.58 9.56
C LEU A 175 2.22 0.51 10.81
N THR A 176 1.36 1.50 10.97
CA THR A 176 0.41 1.63 12.09
C THR A 176 -1.01 1.67 11.56
N ARG A 177 -1.98 1.31 12.41
CA ARG A 177 -3.39 1.56 12.14
C ARG A 177 -3.76 2.91 12.73
N ILE A 178 -4.44 3.76 11.95
CA ILE A 178 -5.01 5.02 12.42
C ILE A 178 -6.47 5.04 11.97
N ASP A 179 -7.37 5.05 12.95
CA ASP A 179 -8.82 5.05 12.76
C ASP A 179 -9.29 3.92 11.81
N SER A 180 -9.84 4.29 10.65
CA SER A 180 -10.37 3.40 9.60
C SER A 180 -9.33 2.99 8.54
N GLY A 181 -8.07 3.41 8.68
CA GLY A 181 -7.01 3.17 7.72
C GLY A 181 -5.68 2.75 8.33
N CYS A 182 -4.67 2.68 7.48
CA CYS A 182 -3.30 2.35 7.86
C CYS A 182 -2.35 3.43 7.35
N LEU A 183 -1.40 3.81 8.20
CA LEU A 183 -0.34 4.75 7.89
C LEU A 183 0.99 4.00 7.79
N LEU A 184 1.65 4.10 6.64
CA LEU A 184 3.06 3.78 6.48
C LEU A 184 3.86 5.08 6.59
N VAL A 185 4.66 5.22 7.64
CA VAL A 185 5.72 6.24 7.68
C VAL A 185 6.98 5.63 7.10
N TRP A 186 7.46 6.19 5.99
CA TRP A 186 8.68 5.78 5.29
C TRP A 186 9.72 6.87 5.41
N GLN A 187 10.84 6.56 6.07
CA GLN A 187 12.05 7.38 6.10
C GLN A 187 13.16 6.73 5.28
N GLY A 188 13.84 7.52 4.44
CA GLY A 188 15.08 7.14 3.76
C GLY A 188 16.20 8.10 4.12
N VAL A 189 17.32 7.57 4.60
CA VAL A 189 18.55 8.31 4.91
C VAL A 189 19.60 7.95 3.86
N PHE A 190 19.80 8.85 2.91
CA PHE A 190 20.81 8.73 1.87
C PHE A 190 22.16 9.14 2.43
N LYS A 191 23.19 8.34 2.17
CA LYS A 191 24.57 8.58 2.62
C LYS A 191 25.50 8.55 1.42
N ALA A 192 26.30 9.61 1.28
CA ALA A 192 27.37 9.64 0.30
C ALA A 192 28.50 8.68 0.72
N GLY A 193 29.18 8.10 -0.28
CA GLY A 193 30.36 7.27 -0.08
C GLY A 193 31.62 8.12 0.14
N SER A 194 32.72 7.72 -0.50
CA SER A 194 33.96 8.51 -0.55
C SER A 194 33.83 9.75 -1.44
N GLU A 195 32.95 9.68 -2.43
CA GLU A 195 32.60 10.78 -3.31
C GLU A 195 31.24 11.37 -2.92
N PRO A 196 31.01 12.67 -3.20
CA PRO A 196 29.70 13.28 -3.03
C PRO A 196 28.63 12.60 -3.89
N LEU A 197 27.41 12.53 -3.36
CA LEU A 197 26.23 12.02 -4.06
C LEU A 197 25.35 13.19 -4.49
N VAL A 198 25.09 13.35 -5.79
CA VAL A 198 24.37 14.49 -6.35
C VAL A 198 23.02 14.06 -6.93
N PHE A 199 21.95 14.69 -6.46
CA PHE A 199 20.60 14.53 -7.02
C PHE A 199 20.34 15.67 -8.02
N GLY A 200 19.97 15.32 -9.24
CA GLY A 200 19.65 16.26 -10.32
C GLY A 200 18.21 16.77 -10.28
N ASP A 201 17.69 17.17 -11.45
CA ASP A 201 16.36 17.76 -11.63
C ASP A 201 15.58 17.03 -12.74
N GLN A 202 14.54 16.27 -12.34
CA GLN A 202 13.62 15.58 -13.26
C GLN A 202 12.22 15.49 -12.65
N GLU A 203 11.19 15.24 -13.48
CA GLU A 203 9.81 15.00 -13.02
C GLU A 203 9.68 13.70 -12.23
N GLU A 204 10.50 12.68 -12.56
CA GLU A 204 10.50 11.35 -11.97
C GLU A 204 11.52 11.20 -10.84
N MET A 205 11.31 11.96 -9.77
CA MET A 205 12.16 11.94 -8.56
C MET A 205 11.31 11.92 -7.30
N GLY A 206 11.66 11.08 -6.32
CA GLY A 206 11.00 11.01 -5.01
C GLY A 206 10.05 9.83 -4.84
N LEU A 207 9.04 10.01 -3.98
CA LEU A 207 8.14 8.92 -3.59
C LEU A 207 6.95 8.83 -4.54
N GLY A 208 6.85 7.73 -5.28
CA GLY A 208 5.77 7.43 -6.21
C GLY A 208 4.71 6.50 -5.62
N VAL A 209 3.46 6.72 -6.05
CA VAL A 209 2.31 5.85 -5.82
C VAL A 209 1.59 5.61 -7.15
N ARG A 210 1.26 4.35 -7.45
CA ARG A 210 0.36 3.98 -8.55
C ARG A 210 -0.94 3.44 -7.97
N VAL A 211 -2.02 4.22 -8.05
CA VAL A 211 -3.34 3.82 -7.52
C VAL A 211 -3.98 2.72 -8.37
N ALA A 212 -4.93 1.99 -7.79
CA ALA A 212 -5.68 0.94 -8.46
C ALA A 212 -6.37 1.47 -9.72
N THR A 213 -6.37 0.69 -10.80
CA THR A 213 -6.93 1.11 -12.09
C THR A 213 -8.36 1.61 -11.95
N SER A 214 -9.18 0.91 -11.16
CA SER A 214 -10.58 1.26 -10.87
C SER A 214 -10.76 2.60 -10.13
N MET A 215 -9.71 3.13 -9.50
CA MET A 215 -9.70 4.36 -8.70
C MET A 215 -9.04 5.54 -9.40
N THR A 216 -8.53 5.36 -10.62
CA THR A 216 -7.94 6.46 -11.40
C THR A 216 -9.00 7.49 -11.79
N GLU A 217 -8.59 8.74 -12.03
CA GLU A 217 -9.44 9.84 -12.49
C GLU A 217 -10.10 9.50 -13.81
N LYS A 218 -9.38 8.83 -14.71
CA LYS A 218 -9.95 8.26 -15.95
C LYS A 218 -11.11 7.30 -15.69
N ASN A 219 -11.12 6.63 -14.54
CA ASN A 219 -12.17 5.73 -14.09
C ASN A 219 -13.06 6.35 -12.99
N GLY A 220 -13.15 7.68 -12.92
CA GLY A 220 -14.04 8.39 -11.99
C GLY A 220 -13.51 8.56 -10.57
N GLY A 221 -12.22 8.35 -10.36
CA GLY A 221 -11.53 8.78 -9.15
C GLY A 221 -11.31 10.29 -9.10
N ARG A 222 -10.82 10.77 -7.96
CA ARG A 222 -10.57 12.19 -7.69
C ARG A 222 -9.23 12.37 -7.00
N ILE A 223 -8.45 13.30 -7.52
CA ILE A 223 -7.27 13.85 -6.84
C ILE A 223 -7.71 15.11 -6.08
N LEU A 224 -7.27 15.27 -4.84
CA LEU A 224 -7.49 16.45 -4.00
C LEU A 224 -6.16 16.87 -3.34
N SER A 225 -5.79 18.14 -3.43
CA SER A 225 -4.65 18.68 -2.70
C SER A 225 -5.04 19.36 -1.39
N SER A 226 -4.06 19.56 -0.52
CA SER A 226 -4.19 20.36 0.71
C SER A 226 -4.74 21.77 0.49
N ASP A 227 -4.58 22.31 -0.71
CA ASP A 227 -5.00 23.67 -1.06
C ASP A 227 -6.39 23.69 -1.72
N GLY A 228 -7.10 22.56 -1.70
CA GLY A 228 -8.44 22.42 -2.26
C GLY A 228 -8.49 22.23 -3.79
N LYS A 229 -7.34 22.12 -4.47
CA LYS A 229 -7.30 21.87 -5.92
C LYS A 229 -7.67 20.43 -6.23
N THR A 230 -8.36 20.23 -7.34
CA THR A 230 -8.85 18.90 -7.73
C THR A 230 -8.43 18.50 -9.13
N GLY A 231 -8.12 17.23 -9.29
CA GLY A 231 -7.77 16.63 -10.57
C GLY A 231 -6.30 16.74 -10.93
N ALA A 232 -5.84 15.85 -11.82
CA ALA A 232 -4.43 15.78 -12.22
C ALA A 232 -3.95 17.09 -12.85
N LYS A 233 -4.77 17.69 -13.72
CA LYS A 233 -4.42 18.95 -14.42
C LYS A 233 -4.09 20.10 -13.47
N GLU A 234 -4.90 20.28 -12.43
CA GLU A 234 -4.75 21.41 -11.50
C GLU A 234 -3.70 21.17 -10.40
N THR A 235 -3.28 19.92 -10.22
CA THR A 235 -2.32 19.52 -9.19
C THR A 235 -0.94 19.17 -9.74
N TRP A 236 -0.80 18.87 -11.03
CA TRP A 236 0.49 18.58 -11.66
C TRP A 236 1.44 19.79 -11.58
N GLY A 237 2.68 19.53 -11.15
CA GLY A 237 3.72 20.53 -10.98
C GLY A 237 3.40 21.57 -9.91
N LYS A 238 2.39 21.36 -9.06
CA LYS A 238 2.05 22.25 -7.95
C LYS A 238 2.62 21.70 -6.65
N LYS A 239 2.99 22.62 -5.75
CA LYS A 239 3.33 22.29 -4.37
C LYS A 239 2.05 22.13 -3.55
N ALA A 240 2.07 21.22 -2.58
CA ALA A 240 1.01 21.00 -1.60
C ALA A 240 1.61 20.35 -0.34
N GLN A 241 0.89 20.36 0.78
CA GLN A 241 1.30 19.61 1.98
C GLN A 241 0.99 18.12 1.86
N TRP A 242 -0.06 17.77 1.12
CA TRP A 242 -0.47 16.40 0.84
C TRP A 242 -1.33 16.35 -0.43
N ILE A 243 -1.39 15.16 -1.04
CA ILE A 243 -2.34 14.81 -2.09
C ILE A 243 -3.11 13.56 -1.66
N ASP A 244 -4.43 13.60 -1.77
CA ASP A 244 -5.31 12.43 -1.69
C ASP A 244 -5.75 12.01 -3.09
N TYR A 245 -5.77 10.71 -3.36
CA TYR A 245 -6.36 10.13 -4.56
C TYR A 245 -7.32 9.02 -4.15
N SER A 246 -8.60 9.29 -4.37
CA SER A 246 -9.69 8.48 -3.83
C SER A 246 -10.83 8.30 -4.82
N LYS A 247 -11.68 7.32 -4.53
CA LYS A 247 -12.94 7.07 -5.23
C LYS A 247 -13.98 6.56 -4.26
N THR A 248 -15.25 6.89 -4.51
CA THR A 248 -16.35 6.25 -3.80
C THR A 248 -16.61 4.86 -4.39
N LEU A 249 -16.38 3.82 -3.59
CA LEU A 249 -16.63 2.41 -3.91
C LEU A 249 -17.63 1.88 -2.88
N ASP A 250 -18.73 1.28 -3.33
CA ASP A 250 -19.77 0.71 -2.44
C ASP A 250 -20.23 1.66 -1.32
N ARG A 251 -20.44 2.94 -1.66
CA ARG A 251 -20.84 4.03 -0.74
C ARG A 251 -19.81 4.36 0.35
N LYS A 252 -18.58 3.88 0.23
CA LYS A 252 -17.45 4.25 1.08
C LYS A 252 -16.42 5.02 0.25
N ARG A 253 -15.75 5.97 0.86
CA ARG A 253 -14.61 6.63 0.24
C ARG A 253 -13.37 5.78 0.50
N THR A 254 -12.76 5.29 -0.57
CA THR A 254 -11.52 4.52 -0.54
C THR A 254 -10.43 5.34 -1.20
N GLY A 255 -9.25 5.41 -0.60
CA GLY A 255 -8.20 6.28 -1.10
C GLY A 255 -6.82 6.02 -0.52
N ILE A 256 -5.87 6.76 -1.06
CA ILE A 256 -4.52 6.86 -0.54
C ILE A 256 -4.07 8.33 -0.55
N LEU A 257 -3.57 8.77 0.60
CA LEU A 257 -3.04 10.09 0.85
C LEU A 257 -1.52 10.01 0.99
N LEU A 258 -0.83 10.83 0.22
CA LEU A 258 0.62 11.02 0.26
C LEU A 258 0.93 12.36 0.94
N MET A 259 1.59 12.31 2.09
CA MET A 259 2.02 13.44 2.90
C MET A 259 3.54 13.43 3.08
N PRO A 260 4.28 14.20 2.28
CA PRO A 260 5.70 14.38 2.49
C PRO A 260 5.95 15.20 3.76
N ASP A 261 6.97 14.87 4.55
CA ASP A 261 7.30 15.60 5.79
C ASP A 261 7.68 17.06 5.45
N GLN A 262 7.13 18.01 6.20
CA GLN A 262 7.42 19.45 6.04
C GLN A 262 8.87 19.81 6.40
N ASN A 263 9.55 18.94 7.15
CA ASN A 263 10.95 19.07 7.55
C ASN A 263 11.93 18.45 6.54
N ASN A 264 11.43 17.88 5.44
CA ASN A 264 12.28 17.58 4.30
C ASN A 264 12.79 18.90 3.68
N LEU A 265 13.73 18.81 2.74
CA LEU A 265 14.53 19.94 2.24
C LEU A 265 13.74 21.17 1.79
N GLN A 266 12.56 20.95 1.20
CA GLN A 266 11.62 21.98 0.77
C GLN A 266 10.24 21.34 0.58
N SER A 267 9.19 22.09 0.25
CA SER A 267 7.90 21.46 -0.14
C SER A 267 8.01 20.75 -1.50
N SER A 268 7.43 19.56 -1.60
CA SER A 268 7.40 18.77 -2.84
C SER A 268 6.52 19.43 -3.92
N TRP A 269 6.96 19.39 -5.16
CA TRP A 269 6.07 19.43 -6.32
C TRP A 269 5.41 18.05 -6.50
N PHE A 270 4.17 18.03 -6.98
CA PHE A 270 3.46 16.79 -7.25
C PHE A 270 3.38 16.47 -8.75
N HIS A 271 3.92 15.32 -9.15
CA HIS A 271 3.75 14.77 -10.50
C HIS A 271 2.52 13.85 -10.51
N ASN A 272 1.34 14.46 -10.62
CA ASN A 272 0.06 13.72 -10.63
C ASN A 272 -0.43 13.47 -12.05
N ARG A 273 -0.96 12.28 -12.31
CA ARG A 273 -1.53 11.90 -13.60
C ARG A 273 -2.90 11.26 -13.45
N ASP A 274 -3.77 11.56 -14.40
CA ASP A 274 -5.15 11.08 -14.47
C ASP A 274 -5.24 9.54 -14.60
N TYR A 275 -4.18 8.90 -15.08
CA TYR A 275 -4.02 7.45 -15.19
C TYR A 275 -3.50 6.77 -13.91
N GLY A 276 -3.35 7.52 -12.81
CA GLY A 276 -3.15 6.92 -11.49
C GLY A 276 -1.76 7.07 -10.87
N LEU A 277 -0.85 7.83 -11.49
CA LEU A 277 0.45 8.15 -10.90
C LEU A 277 0.34 9.36 -9.99
N MET A 278 0.97 9.29 -8.81
CA MET A 278 1.30 10.44 -7.98
C MET A 278 2.75 10.35 -7.55
N VAL A 279 3.49 11.46 -7.56
CA VAL A 279 4.86 11.51 -7.05
C VAL A 279 5.06 12.75 -6.23
N ALA A 280 5.57 12.60 -5.01
CA ALA A 280 6.08 13.71 -4.21
C ALA A 280 7.56 13.94 -4.53
N ASN A 281 7.84 15.04 -5.24
CA ASN A 281 9.15 15.32 -5.82
C ASN A 281 9.76 16.60 -5.23
N TYR A 282 10.95 16.49 -4.61
CA TYR A 282 11.70 17.62 -4.03
C TYR A 282 12.73 18.25 -4.97
N PHE A 283 12.92 17.69 -6.16
CA PHE A 283 14.08 17.91 -7.01
C PHE A 283 13.73 18.60 -8.34
N GLY A 284 12.45 18.64 -8.70
CA GLY A 284 12.01 19.07 -10.04
C GLY A 284 11.80 20.58 -10.25
N ASN A 285 12.63 21.48 -9.71
CA ASN A 285 12.41 22.93 -9.90
C ASN A 285 12.37 23.32 -11.39
N GLN A 286 13.37 22.92 -12.18
CA GLN A 286 13.37 23.16 -13.61
C GLN A 286 12.27 22.36 -14.29
N ALA A 287 12.13 21.07 -13.97
CA ALA A 287 11.15 20.19 -14.58
C ALA A 287 9.71 20.71 -14.46
N PHE A 288 9.32 21.28 -13.31
CA PHE A 288 7.94 21.74 -13.09
C PHE A 288 7.71 23.24 -13.33
N THR A 289 8.77 24.06 -13.31
CA THR A 289 8.60 25.53 -13.39
C THR A 289 9.31 26.18 -14.57
N GLY A 290 10.17 25.44 -15.28
CA GLY A 290 11.09 26.01 -16.28
C GLY A 290 12.20 26.88 -15.68
N GLY A 291 12.33 26.91 -14.35
CA GLY A 291 13.36 27.64 -13.62
C GLY A 291 14.76 27.02 -13.74
N LYS A 292 15.66 27.44 -12.86
CA LYS A 292 17.01 26.86 -12.77
C LYS A 292 16.94 25.41 -12.29
N PRO A 293 17.81 24.50 -12.79
CA PRO A 293 17.86 23.13 -12.31
C PRO A 293 18.24 23.09 -10.84
N SER A 294 17.55 22.26 -10.08
CA SER A 294 17.90 21.90 -8.71
C SER A 294 19.12 21.01 -8.74
N VAL A 295 20.02 21.23 -7.79
CA VAL A 295 21.15 20.34 -7.53
C VAL A 295 21.24 20.18 -6.03
N ILE A 296 20.92 18.98 -5.54
CA ILE A 296 21.04 18.66 -4.11
C ILE A 296 22.24 17.73 -3.95
N ARG A 297 23.21 18.17 -3.16
CA ARG A 297 24.48 17.48 -2.98
C ARG A 297 24.64 17.01 -1.54
N ILE A 298 24.95 15.73 -1.38
CA ILE A 298 25.38 15.13 -0.12
C ILE A 298 26.89 15.01 -0.18
N GLU A 299 27.60 15.79 0.63
CA GLU A 299 29.07 15.69 0.73
C GLU A 299 29.50 14.36 1.38
N PRO A 300 30.73 13.88 1.13
CA PRO A 300 31.24 12.66 1.75
C PRO A 300 31.03 12.64 3.28
N ASN A 301 30.61 11.50 3.82
CA ASN A 301 30.27 11.30 5.23
C ASN A 301 29.09 12.15 5.76
N ARG A 302 28.33 12.82 4.88
CA ARG A 302 27.07 13.49 5.23
C ARG A 302 25.89 12.64 4.77
N SER A 303 24.71 13.02 5.23
CA SER A 303 23.47 12.37 4.86
C SER A 303 22.36 13.37 4.54
N MET A 304 21.37 12.89 3.80
CA MET A 304 20.11 13.56 3.55
C MET A 304 18.98 12.63 3.97
N THR A 305 18.03 13.15 4.75
CA THR A 305 16.84 12.42 5.16
C THR A 305 15.64 12.88 4.34
N LEU A 306 14.88 11.93 3.81
CA LEU A 306 13.56 12.14 3.25
C LEU A 306 12.55 11.29 4.02
N ARG A 307 11.44 11.89 4.42
CA ARG A 307 10.36 11.20 5.14
C ARG A 307 8.98 11.46 4.53
N TYR A 308 8.15 10.43 4.50
CA TYR A 308 6.80 10.47 3.94
C TYR A 308 5.82 9.71 4.84
N GLY A 309 4.60 10.21 4.95
CA GLY A 309 3.43 9.47 5.38
C GLY A 309 2.60 9.03 4.18
N ILE A 310 2.26 7.75 4.14
CA ILE A 310 1.39 7.16 3.14
C ILE A 310 0.21 6.53 3.86
N TYR A 311 -0.96 7.16 3.76
CA TYR A 311 -2.16 6.74 4.48
C TYR A 311 -3.19 6.19 3.51
N TRP A 312 -3.55 4.91 3.62
CA TRP A 312 -4.65 4.34 2.84
C TRP A 312 -5.82 3.98 3.75
N TYR A 313 -7.03 4.16 3.23
CA TYR A 313 -8.23 4.14 4.06
C TYR A 313 -9.47 3.68 3.30
N GLU A 314 -10.48 3.33 4.11
CA GLU A 314 -11.86 3.16 3.69
C GLU A 314 -12.75 3.81 4.76
N SER A 315 -13.41 4.91 4.41
CA SER A 315 -14.18 5.74 5.35
C SER A 315 -15.61 6.00 4.85
N ALA A 316 -16.46 6.58 5.71
CA ALA A 316 -17.70 7.16 5.20
C ALA A 316 -17.38 8.33 4.26
N VAL A 317 -18.27 8.62 3.30
CA VAL A 317 -18.02 9.64 2.26
C VAL A 317 -17.84 11.04 2.85
N GLU A 318 -18.58 11.35 3.91
CA GLU A 318 -18.57 12.64 4.60
C GLU A 318 -17.55 12.71 5.75
N GLU A 319 -16.83 11.61 6.02
CA GLU A 319 -15.85 11.56 7.10
C GLU A 319 -14.56 12.29 6.69
N ASP A 320 -14.12 13.22 7.53
CA ASP A 320 -12.85 13.89 7.36
C ASP A 320 -11.69 12.92 7.59
N LEU A 321 -10.64 13.06 6.77
CA LEU A 321 -9.41 12.30 6.98
C LEU A 321 -8.68 12.80 8.23
N PRO A 322 -8.01 11.91 8.99
CA PRO A 322 -7.30 12.30 10.21
C PRO A 322 -5.95 12.98 9.91
N ILE A 323 -5.97 14.06 9.12
CA ILE A 323 -4.79 14.78 8.61
C ILE A 323 -3.82 15.15 9.74
N GLU A 324 -4.35 15.65 10.86
CA GLU A 324 -3.53 16.03 12.01
C GLU A 324 -2.81 14.84 12.65
N LYS A 325 -3.52 13.72 12.85
CA LYS A 325 -2.91 12.50 13.41
C LYS A 325 -1.82 11.96 12.48
N ILE A 326 -2.06 12.00 11.17
CA ILE A 326 -1.09 11.60 10.16
C ILE A 326 0.14 12.50 10.24
N ARG A 327 -0.04 13.83 10.26
CA ARG A 327 1.07 14.78 10.36
C ARG A 327 1.91 14.54 11.61
N VAL A 328 1.28 14.45 12.78
CA VAL A 328 1.97 14.19 14.05
C VAL A 328 2.75 12.86 14.00
N ALA A 329 2.18 11.81 13.42
CA ALA A 329 2.86 10.52 13.29
C ALA A 329 4.06 10.58 12.33
N VAL A 330 3.97 11.36 11.24
CA VAL A 330 5.10 11.59 10.33
C VAL A 330 6.22 12.38 11.04
N GLU A 331 5.87 13.43 11.78
CA GLU A 331 6.84 14.33 12.43
C GLU A 331 7.48 13.76 13.69
N SER A 332 6.76 12.96 14.47
CA SER A 332 7.24 12.34 15.73
C SER A 332 8.19 11.18 15.51
N ASN A 333 8.30 10.69 14.28
CA ASN A 333 9.19 9.60 13.90
C ASN A 333 10.64 10.07 13.65
N ARG A 334 11.15 10.95 14.54
CA ARG A 334 12.47 11.56 14.47
C ARG A 334 13.54 10.77 15.23
#